data_AF-A0A843H8X7-F1
#
_entry.id   AF-A0A843H8X7-F1
#
_cell.length_a   1.000
_cell.length_b   1.000
_cell.length_c   1.000
_cell.angle_alpha   90.00
_cell.angle_beta   90.00
_cell.angle_gamma   90.00
#
_symmetry.space_group_name_H-M   'P 1'
#
loop_
_entity.id
_entity.type
_entity.pdbx_description
1 polymer ?
#
loop_
_entity_poly.entity_id
_entity_poly.type
_entity_poly.pdbx_seq_one_letter_code
_entity_poly.pdbx_strand_id
1 'polypeptide(L)'
;MICESYIPRIRATTVAVAGGITTITLPATPVVSVGDVFDILLATPIPDGTDGTQISITNGTITGNLMNGNGNYLRLYPVTSRTVLRVQYLADPAHFQIINVASRKQRKICN
;
A
#
# COMPACT_ATOMS: atom_id res chain seq x y z
N MET A 1 -4.05 16.15 -27.44
CA MET A 1 -3.06 15.15 -26.98
C MET A 1 -3.39 14.84 -25.53
N ILE A 2 -4.17 13.78 -25.29
CA ILE A 2 -4.55 13.40 -23.93
C ILE A 2 -3.32 12.67 -23.38
N CYS A 3 -2.53 13.35 -22.57
CA CYS A 3 -1.46 12.71 -21.81
C CYS A 3 -2.18 11.81 -20.80
N GLU A 4 -2.32 10.53 -21.13
CA GLU A 4 -2.76 9.51 -20.18
C GLU A 4 -1.76 9.57 -19.02
N SER A 5 -2.17 10.21 -17.93
CA SER A 5 -1.32 10.43 -16.77
C SER A 5 -0.99 9.06 -16.18
N TYR A 6 0.19 8.54 -16.52
CA TYR A 6 0.65 7.25 -16.06
C TYR A 6 0.93 7.37 -14.57
N ILE A 7 0.10 6.72 -13.75
CA ILE A 7 0.30 6.68 -12.30
C ILE A 7 1.62 5.95 -12.04
N PRO A 8 2.59 6.60 -11.37
CA PRO A 8 3.91 6.01 -11.16
C PRO A 8 3.79 4.73 -10.34
N ARG A 9 4.59 3.72 -10.70
CA ARG A 9 4.60 2.43 -10.02
C ARG A 9 5.92 2.20 -9.31
N ILE A 10 5.85 2.06 -8.00
CA ILE A 10 7.00 1.85 -7.11
C ILE A 10 6.96 0.39 -6.63
N ARG A 11 8.09 -0.30 -6.74
CA ARG A 11 8.24 -1.65 -6.20
C ARG A 11 8.59 -1.57 -4.72
N ALA A 12 7.90 -2.33 -3.88
CA ALA A 12 8.29 -2.49 -2.48
C ALA A 12 9.65 -3.21 -2.38
N THR A 13 10.50 -2.76 -1.46
CA THR A 13 11.80 -3.38 -1.18
C THR A 13 11.64 -4.55 -0.22
N THR A 14 10.84 -4.39 0.83
CA THR A 14 10.59 -5.42 1.85
C THR A 14 9.15 -5.38 2.35
N VAL A 15 8.66 -6.53 2.81
CA VAL A 15 7.42 -6.67 3.57
C VAL A 15 7.74 -7.48 4.81
N ALA A 16 7.38 -6.96 5.98
CA ALA A 16 7.62 -7.61 7.27
C ALA A 16 6.37 -7.55 8.14
N VAL A 17 6.20 -8.53 9.02
CA VAL A 17 5.09 -8.57 10.00
C VAL A 17 5.67 -8.59 11.40
N ALA A 18 5.24 -7.65 12.24
CA ALA A 18 5.57 -7.63 13.66
C ALA A 18 4.44 -6.97 14.45
N GLY A 19 4.11 -7.53 15.62
CA GLY A 19 3.12 -6.93 16.53
C GLY A 19 1.73 -6.73 15.92
N GLY A 20 1.31 -7.55 14.95
CA GLY A 20 0.02 -7.39 14.27
C GLY A 20 -0.02 -6.29 13.20
N ILE A 21 1.15 -5.79 12.79
CA ILE A 21 1.30 -4.79 11.74
C ILE A 21 2.17 -5.36 10.61
N THR A 22 1.65 -5.33 9.38
CA THR A 22 2.41 -5.54 8.16
C THR A 22 3.05 -4.23 7.71
N THR A 23 4.37 -4.14 7.75
CA THR A 23 5.13 -2.98 7.26
C THR A 23 5.60 -3.24 5.85
N ILE A 24 5.20 -2.39 4.91
CA ILE A 24 5.66 -2.34 3.52
C ILE A 24 6.70 -1.24 3.42
N THR A 25 7.91 -1.61 3.01
CA THR A 25 9.00 -0.66 2.80
C THR A 25 9.14 -0.35 1.31
N LEU A 26 9.21 0.92 0.98
CA LEU A 26 9.49 1.46 -0.34
C LEU A 26 10.97 1.88 -0.42
N PRO A 27 11.56 1.95 -1.62
CA PRO A 27 12.86 2.58 -1.77
C PRO A 27 12.79 4.06 -1.31
N ALA A 28 13.90 4.59 -0.79
CA ALA A 28 13.98 5.97 -0.32
C ALA A 28 14.10 7.01 -1.46
N THR A 29 14.34 6.56 -2.69
CA THR A 29 14.56 7.40 -3.88
C THR A 29 13.32 8.17 -4.37
N PRO A 30 12.10 7.60 -4.43
CA PRO A 30 10.92 8.40 -4.75
C PRO A 30 10.61 9.38 -3.62
N VAL A 31 10.66 10.67 -3.95
CA VAL A 31 10.12 11.73 -3.10
C VAL A 31 8.60 11.59 -3.13
N VAL A 32 8.00 11.28 -1.98
CA VAL A 32 6.55 11.22 -1.81
C VAL A 32 6.10 12.55 -1.25
N SER A 33 5.23 13.24 -1.99
CA SER A 33 4.64 14.52 -1.60
C SER A 33 3.17 14.34 -1.23
N VAL A 34 2.64 15.30 -0.49
CA VAL A 34 1.22 15.30 -0.09
C VAL A 34 0.35 15.40 -1.34
N GLY A 35 -0.65 14.53 -1.43
CA GLY A 35 -1.57 14.44 -2.57
C GLY A 35 -1.13 13.48 -3.67
N ASP A 36 0.11 12.99 -3.64
CA ASP A 36 0.64 12.09 -4.66
C ASP A 36 -0.12 10.77 -4.70
N VAL A 37 -0.52 10.36 -5.91
CA VAL A 37 -1.14 9.06 -6.18
C VAL A 37 -0.14 8.17 -6.90
N PHE A 38 0.10 6.97 -6.37
CA PHE A 38 1.04 6.02 -6.94
C PHE A 38 0.61 4.57 -6.69
N ASP A 39 1.10 3.66 -7.53
CA ASP A 39 0.92 2.22 -7.39
C ASP A 39 2.11 1.62 -6.64
N ILE A 40 1.86 0.87 -5.57
CA ILE A 40 2.86 0.05 -4.88
C ILE A 40 2.72 -1.38 -5.38
N LEU A 41 3.77 -1.91 -6.00
CA LEU A 41 3.85 -3.32 -6.40
C LEU A 41 4.56 -4.15 -5.32
N LEU A 42 3.83 -5.08 -4.73
CA LEU A 42 4.35 -6.05 -3.75
C LEU A 42 4.99 -7.24 -4.45
N ALA A 43 6.12 -7.03 -5.11
CA ALA A 43 6.85 -8.09 -5.80
C ALA A 43 8.02 -8.65 -4.98
N THR A 44 7.80 -8.78 -3.68
CA THR A 44 8.69 -9.38 -2.69
C THR A 44 8.07 -10.68 -2.16
N PRO A 45 8.85 -11.53 -1.47
CA PRO A 45 8.29 -12.55 -0.59
C PRO A 45 7.36 -11.86 0.42
N ILE A 46 6.17 -12.44 0.63
CA ILE A 46 5.24 -12.00 1.67
C ILE A 46 5.36 -13.02 2.80
N PRO A 47 5.76 -12.61 4.02
CA PRO A 47 5.84 -13.52 5.15
C PRO A 47 4.45 -14.01 5.55
N ASP A 48 4.38 -15.14 6.24
CA ASP A 48 3.13 -15.61 6.83
C ASP A 48 2.64 -14.65 7.93
N GLY A 49 1.34 -14.71 8.23
CA GLY A 49 0.75 -13.91 9.30
C GLY A 49 0.41 -12.45 8.93
N THR A 50 0.45 -12.08 7.65
CA THR A 50 -0.05 -10.76 7.20
C THR A 50 -1.57 -10.61 7.29
N ASP A 51 -2.29 -11.72 7.46
CA ASP A 51 -3.75 -11.77 7.33
C ASP A 51 -4.44 -11.00 8.44
N GLY A 52 -5.25 -10.00 8.06
CA GLY A 52 -6.01 -9.19 9.02
C GLY A 52 -5.16 -8.23 9.83
N THR A 53 -3.86 -8.15 9.56
CA THR A 53 -2.96 -7.18 10.17
C THR A 53 -3.20 -5.79 9.61
N GLN A 54 -2.90 -4.77 10.42
CA GLN A 54 -2.86 -3.40 9.95
C GLN A 54 -1.69 -3.22 8.99
N ILE A 55 -1.86 -2.42 7.93
CA ILE A 55 -0.77 -2.13 7.00
C ILE A 55 -0.16 -0.77 7.31
N SER A 56 1.17 -0.73 7.41
CA SER A 56 1.97 0.50 7.48
C SER A 56 2.89 0.57 6.26
N ILE A 57 3.04 1.75 5.69
CA ILE A 57 3.91 2.00 4.53
C ILE A 57 4.99 2.99 4.97
N THR A 58 6.24 2.70 4.59
CA THR A 58 7.37 3.57 4.88
C THR A 58 8.37 3.62 3.74
N ASN A 59 9.01 4.76 3.51
CA ASN A 59 10.19 4.88 2.64
C ASN A 59 11.46 5.30 3.43
N GLY A 60 11.41 5.25 4.76
CA GLY A 60 12.45 5.72 5.67
C GLY A 60 12.30 7.17 6.13
N THR A 61 11.72 8.05 5.30
CA THR A 61 11.47 9.46 5.64
C THR A 61 10.02 9.68 6.07
N ILE A 62 9.09 9.07 5.33
CA ILE A 62 7.65 9.13 5.60
C ILE A 62 7.22 7.75 6.06
N THR A 63 6.46 7.70 7.14
CA THR A 63 5.80 6.50 7.63
C THR A 63 4.34 6.82 7.92
N GLY A 64 3.44 5.98 7.44
CA GLY A 64 2.01 6.19 7.61
C GLY A 64 1.25 4.88 7.57
N ASN A 65 0.16 4.83 8.32
CA ASN A 65 -0.76 3.71 8.26
C ASN A 65 -1.60 3.79 6.98
N LEU A 66 -1.91 2.64 6.40
CA LEU A 66 -2.81 2.53 5.27
C LEU A 66 -4.26 2.51 5.79
N MET A 67 -5.08 3.43 5.28
CA MET A 67 -6.47 3.62 5.67
C MET A 67 -7.39 3.50 4.45
N ASN A 68 -8.65 3.11 4.68
CA ASN A 68 -9.71 3.23 3.69
C ASN A 68 -10.26 4.66 3.61
N GLY A 69 -11.06 4.95 2.59
CA GLY A 69 -11.68 6.28 2.40
C GLY A 69 -12.63 6.71 3.52
N ASN A 70 -12.94 5.82 4.48
CA ASN A 70 -13.73 6.13 5.67
C ASN A 70 -12.86 6.39 6.90
N GLY A 71 -11.52 6.47 6.76
CA GLY A 71 -10.58 6.73 7.85
C GLY A 71 -10.27 5.52 8.74
N ASN A 72 -10.71 4.31 8.38
CA ASN A 72 -10.39 3.10 9.14
C ASN A 72 -9.09 2.46 8.62
N TYR A 73 -8.31 1.85 9.51
CA TYR A 73 -7.15 1.06 9.12
C TYR A 73 -7.52 -0.04 8.13
N LEU A 74 -6.79 -0.09 7.02
CA LEU A 74 -6.96 -1.16 6.05
C LEU A 74 -6.33 -2.44 6.61
N ARG A 75 -7.14 -3.48 6.69
CA ARG A 75 -6.75 -4.85 7.02
C ARG A 75 -7.05 -5.73 5.81
N LEU A 76 -6.03 -6.06 5.03
CA LEU A 76 -6.21 -6.91 3.85
C LEU A 76 -6.17 -8.39 4.24
N TYR A 77 -7.00 -9.17 3.57
CA TYR A 77 -7.03 -10.62 3.66
C TYR A 77 -6.91 -11.23 2.26
N PRO A 78 -6.00 -12.18 2.04
CA PRO A 78 -4.58 -12.15 2.42
C PRO A 78 -3.78 -11.21 1.51
N VAL A 79 -2.70 -10.60 2.02
CA VAL A 79 -1.72 -9.89 1.17
C VAL A 79 -0.94 -10.94 0.39
N THR A 80 -0.91 -10.83 -0.94
CA THR A 80 -0.23 -11.81 -1.78
C THR A 80 0.86 -11.17 -2.61
N SER A 81 1.86 -11.96 -2.99
CA SER A 81 2.86 -11.48 -3.94
C SER A 81 2.19 -11.04 -5.25
N ARG A 82 2.72 -9.97 -5.84
CA ARG A 82 2.19 -9.26 -7.02
C ARG A 82 0.86 -8.53 -6.79
N THR A 83 0.47 -8.31 -5.53
CA THR A 83 -0.59 -7.34 -5.22
C THR A 83 -0.10 -5.93 -5.57
N VAL A 84 -0.98 -5.14 -6.19
CA VAL A 84 -0.77 -3.73 -6.49
C VAL A 84 -1.71 -2.91 -5.62
N LEU A 85 -1.16 -2.01 -4.82
CA LEU A 85 -1.92 -1.07 -4.00
C LEU A 85 -1.82 0.30 -4.63
N ARG A 86 -2.93 0.85 -5.11
CA ARG A 86 -2.99 2.26 -5.50
C ARG A 86 -3.28 3.08 -4.28
N VAL A 87 -2.34 3.92 -3.88
CA VAL A 87 -2.42 4.72 -2.66
C VAL A 87 -2.27 6.20 -2.98
N GLN A 88 -2.80 7.02 -2.09
CA GLN A 88 -2.53 8.45 -2.01
C GLN A 88 -1.89 8.79 -0.67
N TYR A 89 -0.87 9.64 -0.66
CA TYR A 89 -0.31 10.14 0.60
C TYR A 89 -1.02 11.43 1.04
N LEU A 90 -1.47 11.47 2.30
CA LEU A 90 -2.10 12.63 2.93
C LEU A 90 -1.33 12.98 4.21
N ALA A 91 -1.17 14.27 4.51
CA ALA A 91 -0.35 14.74 5.63
C ALA A 91 -1.14 15.16 6.88
N ASP A 92 -2.45 15.34 6.78
CA ASP A 92 -3.29 15.81 7.90
C ASP A 92 -4.56 14.93 8.09
N PRO A 93 -4.54 13.95 9.02
CA PRO A 93 -3.36 13.40 9.69
C PRO A 93 -2.44 12.67 8.69
N ALA A 94 -1.16 12.44 9.02
CA ALA A 94 -0.24 11.75 8.11
C ALA A 94 -0.60 10.26 7.93
N HIS A 95 -1.12 9.90 6.75
CA HIS A 95 -1.52 8.53 6.42
C HIS A 95 -1.49 8.25 4.91
N PHE A 96 -1.55 6.98 4.55
CA PHE A 96 -1.79 6.57 3.17
C PHE A 96 -3.25 6.17 3.03
N GLN A 97 -3.94 6.71 2.04
CA GLN A 97 -5.30 6.31 1.70
C GLN A 97 -5.27 5.31 0.55
N ILE A 98 -5.93 4.17 0.69
CA ILE A 98 -6.12 3.22 -0.41
C ILE A 98 -7.19 3.74 -1.37
N ILE A 99 -6.87 3.76 -2.66
CA ILE A 99 -7.81 4.06 -3.74
C ILE A 99 -8.27 2.76 -4.40
N ASN A 100 -7.34 1.85 -4.67
CA ASN A 100 -7.66 0.59 -5.33
C ASN A 100 -6.66 -0.50 -4.92
N VAL A 101 -7.13 -1.74 -4.88
CA VAL A 101 -6.29 -2.93 -4.70
C VAL A 101 -6.50 -3.83 -5.90
N ALA A 102 -5.42 -4.20 -6.58
CA ALA A 102 -5.45 -5.20 -7.63
C ALA A 102 -4.58 -6.39 -7.22
N SER A 103 -5.20 -7.54 -7.00
CA SER A 103 -4.51 -8.80 -6.66
C SER A 103 -5.01 -9.95 -7.52
N ARG A 104 -4.12 -10.89 -7.86
CA ARG A 104 -4.50 -12.14 -8.56
C ARG A 104 -5.46 -13.03 -7.74
N LYS A 105 -5.47 -12.89 -6.40
CA LYS A 105 -6.31 -13.71 -5.51
C LYS A 105 -7.52 -12.98 -4.94
N GLN A 106 -7.79 -11.73 -5.31
CA GLN A 106 -9.08 -11.10 -5.01
C GLN A 106 -10.15 -11.76 -5.89
N ARG A 107 -10.60 -12.95 -5.49
CA ARG A 107 -11.93 -13.42 -5.86
C ARG A 107 -12.88 -12.32 -5.39
N LYS A 108 -13.67 -11.77 -6.32
CA LYS A 108 -14.90 -11.04 -5.98
C LYS A 108 -15.59 -11.83 -4.88
N ILE A 109 -15.68 -11.28 -3.68
CA ILE A 109 -16.76 -11.65 -2.79
C ILE A 109 -17.97 -10.96 -3.41
N CYS A 110 -18.60 -11.65 -4.36
CA CYS A 110 -19.97 -11.32 -4.73
C CYS A 110 -20.81 -11.71 -3.52
N ASN A 111 -21.34 -10.70 -2.80
CA ASN A 111 -22.58 -10.90 -2.05
C ASN A 111 -23.74 -10.79 -3.03
#